data_AF-A0A3A4RYL0-F1
#
_entry.id   AF-A0A3A4RYL0-F1
#
_cell.length_a   1.000
_cell.length_b   1.000
_cell.length_c   1.000
_cell.angle_alpha   90.00
_cell.angle_beta   90.00
_cell.angle_gamma   90.00
#
_symmetry.space_group_name_H-M   'P 1'
#
loop_
_entity.id
_entity.type
_entity.pdbx_description
1 polymer ?
#
loop_
_entity_poly.entity_id
_entity_poly.type
_entity_poly.pdbx_seq_one_letter_code
_entity_poly.pdbx_strand_id
1 'polypeptide(L)'
;MFIKCLSIISKNTDVVLRKIEFKNGINFIVDSEKSYKHNKVGKTTCLKLLDLSLGAKSKDAIFKDYETQSVNEQLRLFIENQKIYTDMVLIDDFNNPSKEVSIKTELFNRGKRYINGEQTSYDEVNKYLNELLFENSSQKPSFRSIIKSFVRILMTKDNTQFLKVLDNFSNISEYRAIYNYLFDISDPKNDLELGKLKQELKKIKSKEENYKKTNTIDDVVKIKQINIAIDKEIDRLEKEINDLVDKKAFEKNRVHINDIRKKYEEISRQLSKIDFDILQLQKYIKEVEEKSQRIVNQELANDFFQEISELLPSITKTFFGFS
;
A
#
# COMPACT_ATOMS: atom_id res chain seq x y z
N MET A 1 21.50 18.10 14.39
CA MET A 1 20.77 16.88 14.81
C MET A 1 21.62 15.66 14.49
N PHE A 2 21.74 14.74 15.44
CA PHE A 2 22.52 13.52 15.41
C PHE A 2 21.65 12.35 15.86
N ILE A 3 21.95 11.14 15.39
CA ILE A 3 21.32 9.92 15.91
C ILE A 3 22.01 9.58 17.23
N LYS A 4 21.26 9.56 18.34
CA LYS A 4 21.74 9.15 19.67
C LYS A 4 21.75 7.64 19.81
N CYS A 5 20.61 7.02 19.50
CA CYS A 5 20.49 5.58 19.53
C CYS A 5 19.37 5.07 18.61
N LEU A 6 19.47 3.78 18.26
CA LEU A 6 18.42 3.01 17.62
C LEU A 6 18.12 1.78 18.51
N SER A 7 16.88 1.67 18.98
CA SER A 7 16.41 0.56 19.80
C SER A 7 15.48 -0.34 19.00
N ILE A 8 15.60 -1.65 19.19
CA ILE A 8 14.70 -2.67 18.65
C ILE A 8 13.96 -3.29 19.83
N ILE A 9 12.63 -3.18 19.82
CA ILE A 9 11.80 -3.47 21.00
C ILE A 9 10.65 -4.38 20.60
N SER A 10 10.35 -5.36 21.45
CA SER A 10 9.15 -6.18 21.34
C SER A 10 7.98 -5.46 21.98
N LYS A 11 6.92 -5.15 21.22
CA LYS A 11 5.73 -4.48 21.78
C LYS A 11 4.96 -5.39 22.74
N ASN A 12 5.02 -6.70 22.55
CA ASN A 12 4.26 -7.64 23.39
C ASN A 12 4.85 -7.77 24.80
N THR A 13 6.17 -7.72 24.92
CA THR A 13 6.89 -7.93 26.19
C THR A 13 7.51 -6.65 26.75
N ASP A 14 7.52 -5.58 25.97
CA ASP A 14 8.24 -4.32 26.21
C ASP A 14 9.75 -4.49 26.47
N VAL A 15 10.31 -5.62 26.02
CA VAL A 15 11.73 -5.92 26.16
C VAL A 15 12.51 -5.28 25.03
N VAL A 16 13.56 -4.54 25.39
CA VAL A 16 14.59 -4.04 24.46
C VAL A 16 15.43 -5.23 24.01
N LEU A 17 15.21 -5.67 22.77
CA LEU A 17 15.96 -6.80 22.18
C LEU A 17 17.38 -6.40 21.82
N ARG A 18 17.56 -5.15 21.38
CA ARG A 18 18.87 -4.57 21.07
C ARG A 18 18.80 -3.07 21.14
N LYS A 19 19.83 -2.45 21.71
CA LYS A 19 20.07 -1.00 21.67
C LYS A 19 21.39 -0.74 20.99
N ILE A 20 21.39 0.13 19.99
CA ILE A 20 22.58 0.57 19.27
C ILE A 20 22.80 2.02 19.64
N GLU A 21 23.86 2.29 20.41
CA GLU A 21 24.23 3.64 20.82
C GLU A 21 25.28 4.19 19.85
N PHE A 22 25.03 5.41 19.37
CA PHE A 22 25.94 6.12 18.50
C PHE A 22 26.75 7.12 19.32
N LYS A 23 27.99 7.35 18.90
CA LYS A 23 28.88 8.34 19.51
C LYS A 23 29.05 9.53 18.57
N ASN A 24 29.49 10.66 19.14
CA ASN A 24 29.93 11.77 18.32
C ASN A 24 31.13 11.35 17.45
N GLY A 25 31.10 11.72 16.18
CA GLY A 25 32.10 11.33 15.19
C GLY A 25 31.75 10.06 14.42
N ILE A 26 32.78 9.33 14.01
CA ILE A 26 32.65 8.20 13.09
C ILE A 26 32.26 6.93 13.87
N ASN A 27 31.18 6.28 13.43
CA ASN A 27 30.69 5.03 14.00
C ASN A 27 30.91 3.89 13.02
N PHE A 28 31.61 2.83 13.43
CA PHE A 28 31.90 1.66 12.59
C PHE A 28 31.04 0.46 13.00
N ILE A 29 30.33 -0.12 12.02
CA ILE A 29 29.57 -1.37 12.20
C ILE A 29 30.40 -2.52 11.61
N VAL A 30 31.14 -3.22 12.48
CA VAL A 30 32.07 -4.29 12.10
C VAL A 30 31.46 -5.69 12.28
N ASP A 31 32.04 -6.71 11.63
CA ASP A 31 31.66 -8.09 11.93
C ASP A 31 32.30 -8.57 13.22
N SER A 32 31.67 -9.56 13.85
CA SER A 32 32.39 -10.36 14.85
C SER A 32 33.21 -11.42 14.12
N GLU A 33 34.53 -11.43 14.32
CA GLU A 33 35.51 -12.27 13.61
C GLU A 33 35.30 -13.81 13.74
N LYS A 34 34.32 -14.28 14.51
CA LYS A 34 34.10 -15.71 14.84
C LYS A 34 33.01 -16.42 14.03
N SER A 35 32.59 -15.93 12.87
CA SER A 35 31.59 -16.64 12.05
C SER A 35 32.22 -17.36 10.85
N TYR A 36 32.52 -18.65 11.01
CA TYR A 36 32.89 -19.58 9.92
C TYR A 36 31.77 -19.80 8.87
N LYS A 37 30.66 -19.07 8.97
CA LYS A 37 29.60 -19.01 7.95
C LYS A 37 29.70 -17.68 7.22
N HIS A 38 30.21 -17.74 5.98
CA HIS A 38 30.19 -16.64 5.03
C HIS A 38 28.80 -16.00 4.94
N ASN A 39 28.75 -14.68 5.15
CA ASN A 39 27.62 -13.76 4.88
C ASN A 39 26.25 -14.16 5.43
N LYS A 40 25.92 -13.59 6.61
CA LYS A 40 24.58 -13.31 7.18
C LYS A 40 24.86 -13.31 8.70
N VAL A 41 24.65 -12.24 9.46
CA VAL A 41 23.34 -11.83 9.96
C VAL A 41 23.52 -10.46 10.61
N GLY A 42 22.82 -9.42 10.13
CA GLY A 42 22.53 -8.22 10.93
C GLY A 42 23.07 -6.86 10.44
N LYS A 43 24.17 -6.79 9.67
CA LYS A 43 24.71 -5.48 9.23
C LYS A 43 23.79 -4.76 8.25
N THR A 44 23.46 -5.43 7.14
CA THR A 44 22.51 -4.91 6.15
C THR A 44 21.13 -4.69 6.78
N THR A 45 20.74 -5.53 7.74
CA THR A 45 19.50 -5.34 8.51
C THR A 45 19.55 -4.07 9.36
N CYS A 46 20.67 -3.78 10.03
CA CYS A 46 20.84 -2.53 10.78
C CYS A 46 20.69 -1.31 9.87
N LEU A 47 21.35 -1.32 8.70
CA LEU A 47 21.21 -0.28 7.68
C LEU A 47 19.76 -0.14 7.20
N LYS A 48 19.07 -1.26 6.93
CA LYS A 48 17.63 -1.30 6.60
C LYS A 48 16.76 -0.61 7.66
N LEU A 49 17.03 -0.87 8.94
CA LEU A 49 16.29 -0.28 10.06
C LEU A 49 16.56 1.23 10.20
N LEU A 50 17.80 1.68 9.95
CA LEU A 50 18.13 3.10 9.91
C LEU A 50 17.37 3.81 8.79
N ASP A 51 17.38 3.27 7.56
CA ASP A 51 16.67 3.88 6.43
C ASP A 51 15.14 3.92 6.66
N LEU A 52 14.58 2.88 7.25
CA LEU A 52 13.15 2.85 7.64
C LEU A 52 12.78 3.88 8.70
N SER A 53 13.64 4.04 9.70
CA SER A 53 13.48 5.07 10.74
C SER A 53 13.61 6.48 10.15
N LEU A 54 14.42 6.63 9.09
CA LEU A 54 14.57 7.84 8.29
C LEU A 54 13.61 7.90 7.10
N GLY A 55 12.41 7.32 7.23
CA GLY A 55 11.29 7.57 6.31
C GLY A 55 11.20 6.64 5.08
N ALA A 56 11.97 5.55 5.00
CA ALA A 56 11.71 4.56 3.96
C ALA A 56 10.33 3.88 4.13
N LYS A 57 9.69 3.54 3.00
CA LYS A 57 8.31 3.04 2.98
C LYS A 57 8.22 1.52 3.16
N SER A 58 9.09 0.79 2.48
CA SER A 58 9.03 -0.67 2.31
C SER A 58 9.56 -1.42 3.53
N LYS A 59 8.68 -1.69 4.52
CA LYS A 59 9.04 -2.47 5.71
C LYS A 59 9.42 -3.91 5.39
N ASP A 60 8.84 -4.46 4.33
CA ASP A 60 9.13 -5.80 3.82
C ASP A 60 10.59 -5.94 3.38
N ALA A 61 11.27 -4.84 3.00
CA ALA A 61 12.70 -4.84 2.68
C ALA A 61 13.58 -5.40 3.81
N ILE A 62 13.11 -5.45 5.06
CA ILE A 62 13.84 -6.05 6.19
C ILE A 62 14.04 -7.55 5.99
N PHE A 63 12.99 -8.24 5.56
CA PHE A 63 12.94 -9.70 5.47
C PHE A 63 12.83 -10.22 4.03
N LYS A 64 12.60 -9.34 3.05
CA LYS A 64 12.59 -9.66 1.63
C LYS A 64 13.87 -9.15 0.96
N ASP A 65 14.47 -10.01 0.15
CA ASP A 65 15.53 -9.66 -0.79
C ASP A 65 14.88 -9.46 -2.18
N TYR A 66 15.01 -8.26 -2.74
CA TYR A 66 14.39 -7.93 -4.04
C TYR A 66 15.19 -8.42 -5.24
N GLU A 67 16.48 -8.74 -5.07
CA GLU A 67 17.29 -9.29 -6.16
C GLU A 67 16.96 -10.76 -6.36
N THR A 68 16.96 -11.52 -5.27
CA THR A 68 16.68 -12.96 -5.31
C THR A 68 15.19 -13.30 -5.19
N GLN A 69 14.35 -12.30 -4.89
CA GLN A 69 12.95 -12.47 -4.47
C GLN A 69 12.78 -13.41 -3.26
N SER A 70 13.87 -13.72 -2.54
CA SER A 70 13.82 -14.59 -1.37
C SER A 70 13.22 -13.87 -0.17
N VAL A 71 12.50 -14.62 0.66
CA VAL A 71 11.88 -14.11 1.89
C VAL A 71 12.39 -14.91 3.07
N ASN A 72 12.93 -14.21 4.07
CA ASN A 72 13.25 -14.77 5.37
C ASN A 72 11.98 -14.86 6.21
N GLU A 73 11.23 -15.95 6.03
CA GLU A 73 9.96 -16.18 6.74
C GLU A 73 10.16 -16.25 8.26
N GLN A 74 11.29 -16.76 8.76
CA GLN A 74 11.57 -16.79 10.21
C GLN A 74 11.63 -15.37 10.79
N LEU A 75 12.34 -14.45 10.12
CA LEU A 75 12.42 -13.05 10.54
C LEU A 75 11.08 -12.33 10.41
N ARG A 76 10.34 -12.60 9.32
CA ARG A 76 9.00 -12.05 9.11
C ARG A 76 8.04 -12.48 10.23
N LEU A 77 7.95 -13.79 10.52
CA LEU A 77 7.12 -14.33 11.58
C LEU A 77 7.54 -13.79 12.95
N PHE A 78 8.85 -13.65 13.21
CA PHE A 78 9.33 -13.02 14.43
C PHE A 78 8.85 -11.58 14.58
N ILE A 79 8.97 -10.76 13.54
CA ILE A 79 8.49 -9.37 13.52
C ILE A 79 6.98 -9.30 13.77
N GLU A 80 6.22 -10.16 13.10
CA GLU A 80 4.76 -10.19 13.20
C GLU A 80 4.26 -10.67 14.57
N ASN A 81 4.86 -11.74 15.09
CA ASN A 81 4.41 -12.40 16.32
C ASN A 81 4.80 -11.58 17.54
N GLN A 82 6.02 -11.05 17.59
CA GLN A 82 6.51 -10.23 18.71
C GLN A 82 6.14 -8.75 18.59
N LYS A 83 5.46 -8.36 17.49
CA LYS A 83 5.07 -6.98 17.19
C LYS A 83 6.25 -6.02 17.34
N ILE A 84 7.34 -6.35 16.64
CA ILE A 84 8.60 -5.61 16.75
C ILE A 84 8.44 -4.18 16.23
N TYR A 85 9.04 -3.23 16.95
CA TYR A 85 9.19 -1.85 16.51
C TYR A 85 10.62 -1.36 16.71
N THR A 86 10.95 -0.31 15.96
CA THR A 86 12.17 0.46 16.16
C THR A 86 11.83 1.80 16.81
N ASP A 87 12.74 2.29 17.65
CA ASP A 87 12.70 3.63 18.19
C ASP A 87 14.07 4.29 17.97
N MET A 88 14.08 5.31 17.11
CA MET A 88 15.28 6.11 16.81
C MET A 88 15.20 7.42 17.56
N VAL A 89 16.22 7.69 18.37
CA VAL A 89 16.31 8.95 19.12
C VAL A 89 17.30 9.87 18.43
N LEU A 90 16.86 11.09 18.12
CA LEU A 90 17.63 12.17 17.55
C LEU A 90 17.87 13.26 18.61
N ILE A 91 19.08 13.79 18.66
CA ILE A 91 19.48 14.89 19.54
C ILE A 91 20.13 16.02 18.76
N ASP A 92 20.03 17.25 19.22
CA ASP A 92 20.69 18.40 18.60
C ASP A 92 22.21 18.42 18.83
N ASP A 93 22.67 18.09 20.04
CA ASP A 93 24.07 18.03 20.45
C ASP A 93 24.37 16.83 21.36
N PHE A 94 25.57 16.26 21.25
CA PHE A 94 25.98 15.10 22.06
C PHE A 94 26.47 15.45 23.47
N ASN A 95 27.02 16.64 23.67
CA ASN A 95 27.59 17.06 24.94
C ASN A 95 26.50 17.67 25.84
N ASN A 96 25.67 18.56 25.27
CA ASN A 96 24.62 19.30 25.94
C ASN A 96 23.31 19.25 25.12
N PRO A 97 22.62 18.10 25.08
CA PRO A 97 21.38 17.96 24.32
C PRO A 97 20.30 18.90 24.87
N SER A 98 19.80 19.81 24.05
CA SER A 98 18.68 20.69 24.40
C SER A 98 17.35 20.22 23.79
N LYS A 99 17.42 19.43 22.72
CA LYS A 99 16.26 18.89 22.02
C LYS A 99 16.45 17.40 21.74
N GLU A 100 15.48 16.60 22.16
CA GLU A 100 15.41 15.16 21.89
C GLU A 100 14.13 14.83 21.13
N VAL A 101 14.23 14.00 20.11
CA VAL A 101 13.11 13.55 19.28
C VAL A 101 13.15 12.05 19.12
N SER A 102 12.05 11.37 19.43
CA SER A 102 11.86 9.94 19.20
C SER A 102 11.05 9.70 17.93
N ILE A 103 11.58 8.86 17.04
CA ILE A 103 10.92 8.37 15.83
C ILE A 103 10.70 6.88 15.98
N LYS A 104 9.46 6.50 16.27
CA LYS A 104 9.06 5.11 16.44
C LYS A 104 8.43 4.57 15.16
N THR A 105 8.92 3.43 14.68
CA THR A 105 8.37 2.73 13.51
C THR A 105 8.06 1.27 13.86
N GLU A 106 6.77 0.93 13.90
CA GLU A 106 6.32 -0.46 14.04
C GLU A 106 6.58 -1.24 12.74
N LEU A 107 7.25 -2.39 12.82
CA LEU A 107 7.76 -3.11 11.65
C LEU A 107 6.77 -4.15 11.09
N PHE A 108 5.82 -4.58 11.90
CA PHE A 108 4.79 -5.56 11.53
C PHE A 108 3.73 -4.96 10.60
N ASN A 109 2.92 -5.84 9.99
CA ASN A 109 1.87 -5.48 9.06
C ASN A 109 0.84 -4.55 9.74
N ARG A 110 0.43 -3.50 9.01
CA ARG A 110 -0.39 -2.39 9.54
C ARG A 110 0.24 -1.64 10.73
N GLY A 111 1.54 -1.83 10.97
CA GLY A 111 2.27 -1.08 11.98
C GLY A 111 2.25 0.43 11.68
N LYS A 112 2.15 1.21 12.74
CA LYS A 112 2.07 2.67 12.71
C LYS A 112 3.44 3.31 12.89
N ARG A 113 3.51 4.62 12.67
CA ARG A 113 4.66 5.44 13.00
C ARG A 113 4.26 6.46 14.06
N TYR A 114 5.22 6.89 14.86
CA TYR A 114 5.01 7.87 15.92
C TYR A 114 6.18 8.84 15.98
N ILE A 115 5.88 10.09 16.32
CA ILE A 115 6.86 11.13 16.63
C ILE A 115 6.61 11.53 18.07
N ASN A 116 7.62 11.39 18.94
CA ASN A 116 7.52 11.71 20.38
C ASN A 116 6.29 11.05 21.06
N GLY A 117 5.97 9.83 20.65
CA GLY A 117 4.82 9.07 21.17
C GLY A 117 3.47 9.34 20.49
N GLU A 118 3.34 10.42 19.72
CA GLU A 118 2.11 10.72 18.97
C GLU A 118 2.05 9.95 17.66
N GLN A 119 0.92 9.30 17.38
CA GLN A 119 0.74 8.50 16.17
C GLN A 119 0.65 9.41 14.94
N THR A 120 1.41 9.08 13.89
CA THR A 120 1.47 9.86 12.65
C THR A 120 1.37 8.99 11.40
N SER A 121 1.01 9.63 10.30
CA SER A 121 1.05 9.03 8.96
C SER A 121 2.48 8.96 8.42
N TYR A 122 2.67 8.17 7.36
CA TYR A 122 3.95 8.11 6.65
C TYR A 122 4.38 9.49 6.13
N ASP A 123 3.46 10.26 5.56
CA ASP A 123 3.78 11.55 4.95
C ASP A 123 4.13 12.60 6.01
N GLU A 124 3.46 12.59 7.16
CA GLU A 124 3.76 13.48 8.29
C GLU A 124 5.16 13.22 8.87
N VAL A 125 5.56 11.95 9.02
CA VAL A 125 6.94 11.64 9.45
C VAL A 125 7.96 12.22 8.49
N ASN A 126 7.76 12.06 7.18
CA ASN A 126 8.68 12.60 6.19
C ASN A 126 8.70 14.13 6.21
N LYS A 127 7.54 14.79 6.34
CA LYS A 127 7.46 16.26 6.44
C LYS A 127 8.20 16.79 7.67
N TYR A 128 7.91 16.18 8.82
CA TYR A 128 8.53 16.53 10.09
C TYR A 128 10.05 16.34 10.05
N LEU A 129 10.54 15.21 9.51
CA LEU A 129 11.97 14.99 9.34
C LEU A 129 12.63 15.95 8.36
N ASN A 130 11.91 16.39 7.31
CA ASN A 130 12.41 17.40 6.38
C ASN A 130 12.64 18.75 7.06
N GLU A 131 11.67 19.16 7.88
CA GLU A 131 11.76 20.39 8.66
C GLU A 131 12.83 20.28 9.75
N LEU A 132 12.88 19.14 10.46
CA LEU A 132 13.80 18.94 11.58
C LEU A 132 15.27 18.86 11.15
N LEU A 133 15.56 18.15 10.05
CA LEU A 133 16.94 17.85 9.63
C LEU A 133 17.47 18.79 8.55
N PHE A 134 16.58 19.39 7.76
CA PHE A 134 16.96 20.21 6.61
C PHE A 134 16.31 21.59 6.59
N GLU A 135 15.54 21.95 7.62
CA GLU A 135 14.83 23.24 7.72
C GLU A 135 13.90 23.49 6.50
N ASN A 136 13.41 22.41 5.88
CA ASN A 136 12.64 22.48 4.64
C ASN A 136 11.13 22.45 4.85
N SER A 137 10.54 23.55 5.33
CA SER A 137 9.08 23.67 5.46
C SER A 137 8.35 23.66 4.11
N SER A 138 9.04 23.99 3.02
CA SER A 138 8.45 23.98 1.68
C SER A 138 8.22 22.58 1.12
N GLN A 139 8.83 21.56 1.74
CA GLN A 139 8.80 20.16 1.33
C GLN A 139 9.32 19.94 -0.11
N LYS A 140 10.16 20.85 -0.59
CA LYS A 140 10.76 20.84 -1.92
C LYS A 140 12.27 21.10 -1.80
N PRO A 141 13.11 20.12 -2.16
CA PRO A 141 12.79 18.74 -2.51
C PRO A 141 12.17 17.95 -1.34
N SER A 142 11.57 16.80 -1.65
CA SER A 142 11.01 15.93 -0.61
C SER A 142 12.12 15.37 0.28
N PHE A 143 11.82 15.08 1.56
CA PHE A 143 12.77 14.49 2.49
C PHE A 143 13.46 13.25 1.92
N ARG A 144 12.70 12.33 1.31
CA ARG A 144 13.23 11.10 0.71
C ARG A 144 14.13 11.33 -0.50
N SER A 145 14.03 12.48 -1.16
CA SER A 145 14.98 12.89 -2.19
C SER A 145 16.28 13.40 -1.56
N ILE A 146 16.17 14.27 -0.56
CA ILE A 146 17.32 14.94 0.06
C ILE A 146 18.16 13.94 0.88
N ILE A 147 17.51 13.15 1.74
CA ILE A 147 18.19 12.26 2.70
C ILE A 147 19.06 11.19 2.01
N LYS A 148 18.75 10.79 0.77
CA LYS A 148 19.54 9.84 -0.01
C LYS A 148 20.98 10.31 -0.23
N SER A 149 21.23 11.63 -0.21
CA SER A 149 22.58 12.21 -0.30
C SER A 149 23.46 11.83 0.89
N PHE A 150 22.84 11.55 2.04
CA PHE A 150 23.49 11.24 3.32
C PHE A 150 23.37 9.76 3.69
N VAL A 151 22.21 9.15 3.42
CA VAL A 151 21.92 7.75 3.71
C VAL A 151 21.97 6.95 2.42
N ARG A 152 23.17 6.49 2.07
CA ARG A 152 23.41 5.68 0.86
C ARG A 152 23.17 4.20 1.14
N ILE A 153 21.93 3.87 1.41
CA ILE A 153 21.50 2.49 1.70
C ILE A 153 20.58 2.06 0.56
N LEU A 154 21.12 1.26 -0.38
CA LEU A 154 20.32 0.71 -1.47
C LEU A 154 19.58 -0.52 -0.95
N MET A 155 18.27 -0.39 -0.77
CA MET A 155 17.41 -1.50 -0.32
C MET A 155 17.11 -2.52 -1.40
N THR A 156 17.46 -2.22 -2.65
CA THR A 156 16.93 -2.96 -3.80
C THR A 156 17.96 -3.40 -4.83
N LYS A 157 19.17 -2.79 -4.96
CA LYS A 157 20.18 -3.15 -5.99
C LYS A 157 21.63 -2.76 -5.65
N ASP A 158 22.61 -3.61 -6.02
CA ASP A 158 24.07 -3.35 -6.02
C ASP A 158 24.64 -2.90 -7.39
N ASN A 159 23.92 -2.06 -8.15
CA ASN A 159 24.35 -1.62 -9.50
C ASN A 159 25.13 -0.28 -9.48
N THR A 160 25.55 0.20 -10.66
CA THR A 160 26.26 1.48 -10.96
C THR A 160 25.63 2.77 -10.38
N GLN A 161 24.56 2.64 -9.60
CA GLN A 161 23.91 3.63 -8.75
C GLN A 161 24.83 4.27 -7.68
N PHE A 162 26.03 3.74 -7.41
CA PHE A 162 26.98 4.51 -6.58
C PHE A 162 27.25 5.92 -7.14
N LEU A 163 27.21 6.06 -8.47
CA LEU A 163 27.40 7.34 -9.17
C LEU A 163 26.16 8.25 -9.12
N LYS A 164 24.98 7.71 -8.80
CA LYS A 164 23.68 8.39 -8.87
C LYS A 164 22.87 8.14 -7.60
N VAL A 165 22.77 9.17 -6.78
CA VAL A 165 22.14 9.14 -5.45
C VAL A 165 20.62 8.87 -5.49
N LEU A 166 19.94 9.33 -6.53
CA LEU A 166 18.51 9.11 -6.74
C LEU A 166 18.22 7.85 -7.55
N ASP A 167 16.95 7.47 -7.63
CA ASP A 167 16.50 6.27 -8.35
C ASP A 167 16.81 6.38 -9.86
N ASN A 168 16.90 5.24 -10.55
CA ASN A 168 17.26 5.19 -11.98
C ASN A 168 16.32 5.99 -12.89
N PHE A 169 15.11 6.28 -12.42
CA PHE A 169 14.10 7.04 -13.13
C PHE A 169 14.13 8.54 -12.80
N SER A 170 15.06 8.98 -11.95
CA SER A 170 15.15 10.37 -11.54
C SER A 170 15.73 11.27 -12.62
N ASN A 171 15.15 12.47 -12.69
CA ASN A 171 15.42 13.42 -13.75
C ASN A 171 16.59 14.34 -13.36
N ILE A 172 17.27 14.92 -14.34
CA ILE A 172 18.28 15.97 -14.11
C ILE A 172 17.71 17.13 -13.28
N SER A 173 16.46 17.51 -13.52
CA SER A 173 15.76 18.52 -12.73
C SER A 173 15.64 18.18 -11.24
N GLU A 174 15.46 16.91 -10.89
CA GLU A 174 15.38 16.48 -9.48
C GLU A 174 16.75 16.58 -8.81
N TYR A 175 17.82 16.19 -9.51
CA TYR A 175 19.18 16.39 -9.01
C TYR A 175 19.52 17.87 -8.84
N ARG A 176 19.17 18.71 -9.81
CA ARG A 176 19.38 20.17 -9.71
C ARG A 176 18.63 20.77 -8.54
N ALA A 177 17.37 20.40 -8.34
CA ALA A 177 16.59 20.84 -7.18
C ALA A 177 17.26 20.44 -5.85
N ILE A 178 17.80 19.23 -5.75
CA ILE A 178 18.51 18.80 -4.53
C ILE A 178 19.79 19.60 -4.33
N TYR A 179 20.63 19.75 -5.35
CA TYR A 179 21.86 20.51 -5.22
C TYR A 179 21.60 21.99 -4.92
N ASN A 180 20.63 22.59 -5.59
CA ASN A 180 20.26 23.98 -5.37
C ASN A 180 19.73 24.22 -3.96
N TYR A 181 19.01 23.24 -3.39
CA TYR A 181 18.57 23.29 -2.00
C TYR A 181 19.74 23.08 -1.02
N LEU A 182 20.53 22.02 -1.19
CA LEU A 182 21.60 21.65 -0.26
C LEU A 182 22.75 22.67 -0.21
N PHE A 183 23.02 23.35 -1.32
CA PHE A 183 24.07 24.35 -1.45
C PHE A 183 23.54 25.79 -1.44
N ASP A 184 22.25 25.99 -1.21
CA ASP A 184 21.58 27.29 -1.19
C ASP A 184 21.91 28.16 -2.43
N ILE A 185 21.84 27.55 -3.62
CA ILE A 185 22.21 28.19 -4.90
C ILE A 185 21.01 28.93 -5.49
N SER A 186 19.84 28.31 -5.49
CA SER A 186 18.61 28.86 -6.08
C SER A 186 17.37 28.13 -5.60
N ASP A 187 16.18 28.70 -5.86
CA ASP A 187 14.92 28.03 -5.49
C ASP A 187 14.74 26.69 -6.23
N PRO A 188 14.74 25.54 -5.52
CA PRO A 188 14.55 24.22 -6.12
C PRO A 188 13.20 24.04 -6.82
N LYS A 189 12.19 24.86 -6.49
CA LYS A 189 10.88 24.83 -7.15
C LYS A 189 11.01 25.07 -8.65
N ASN A 190 11.89 25.99 -9.04
CA ASN A 190 12.08 26.37 -10.44
C ASN A 190 12.60 25.19 -11.28
N ASP A 191 13.59 24.44 -10.78
CA ASP A 191 14.11 23.27 -11.50
C ASP A 191 13.08 22.14 -11.62
N LEU A 192 12.30 21.91 -10.56
CA LEU A 192 11.23 20.91 -10.54
C LEU A 192 10.13 21.27 -11.53
N GLU A 193 9.71 22.53 -11.58
CA GLU A 193 8.70 23.04 -12.51
C GLU A 193 9.19 22.99 -13.96
N LEU A 194 10.41 23.47 -14.22
CA LEU A 194 11.05 23.35 -15.53
C LEU A 194 11.13 21.90 -16.00
N GLY A 195 11.42 20.97 -15.08
CA GLY A 195 11.45 19.53 -15.36
C GLY A 195 10.09 19.00 -15.80
N LYS A 196 9.02 19.38 -15.10
CA LYS A 196 7.64 19.00 -15.44
C LYS A 196 7.23 19.55 -16.81
N LEU A 197 7.46 20.84 -17.05
CA LEU A 197 7.14 21.49 -18.33
C LEU A 197 7.89 20.83 -19.50
N LYS A 198 9.17 20.48 -19.32
CA LYS A 198 9.94 19.73 -20.33
C LYS A 198 9.36 18.34 -20.62
N GLN A 199 8.88 17.62 -19.59
CA GLN A 199 8.22 16.33 -19.79
C GLN A 199 6.89 16.47 -20.52
N GLU A 200 6.07 17.46 -20.16
CA GLU A 200 4.80 17.75 -20.83
C GLU A 200 5.01 18.13 -22.30
N LEU A 201 5.97 19.02 -22.57
CA LEU A 201 6.36 19.39 -23.93
C LEU A 201 6.77 18.16 -24.75
N LYS A 202 7.56 17.25 -24.16
CA LYS A 202 7.97 16.01 -24.83
C LYS A 202 6.76 15.11 -25.14
N LYS A 203 5.81 14.99 -24.23
CA LYS A 203 4.57 14.22 -24.45
C LYS A 203 3.73 14.83 -25.57
N ILE A 204 3.57 16.15 -25.58
CA ILE A 204 2.81 16.86 -26.63
C ILE A 204 3.47 16.65 -27.99
N LYS A 205 4.79 16.85 -28.09
CA LYS A 205 5.53 16.62 -29.34
C LYS A 205 5.41 15.17 -29.83
N SER A 206 5.49 14.20 -28.94
CA SER A 206 5.32 12.80 -29.32
C SER A 206 3.90 12.50 -29.82
N LYS A 207 2.87 13.09 -29.21
CA LYS A 207 1.48 12.98 -29.70
C LYS A 207 1.32 13.63 -31.06
N GLU A 208 1.92 14.80 -31.26
CA GLU A 208 1.93 15.51 -32.54
C GLU A 208 2.59 14.63 -33.61
N GLU A 209 3.81 14.14 -33.38
CA GLU A 209 4.51 13.26 -34.32
C GLU A 209 3.71 11.99 -34.66
N ASN A 210 3.06 11.37 -33.67
CA ASN A 210 2.22 10.20 -33.91
C ASN A 210 0.96 10.55 -34.73
N TYR A 211 0.36 11.71 -34.49
CA TYR A 211 -0.76 12.20 -35.29
C TYR A 211 -0.35 12.42 -36.75
N LYS A 212 0.82 13.02 -36.98
CA LYS A 212 1.39 13.25 -38.33
C LYS A 212 1.73 11.97 -39.08
N LYS A 213 2.14 10.91 -38.37
CA LYS A 213 2.44 9.61 -38.99
C LYS A 213 1.18 8.85 -39.41
N THR A 214 0.12 8.94 -38.62
CA THR A 214 -1.13 8.20 -38.88
C THR A 214 -2.02 8.89 -39.91
N ASN A 215 -1.96 10.22 -39.99
CA ASN A 215 -2.72 11.00 -40.97
C ASN A 215 -1.80 11.49 -42.09
N THR A 216 -2.09 11.12 -43.33
CA THR A 216 -1.35 11.58 -44.53
C THR A 216 -1.50 13.08 -44.81
N ILE A 217 -2.37 13.75 -44.05
CA ILE A 217 -2.74 15.15 -44.21
C ILE A 217 -2.16 15.92 -43.03
N ASP A 218 -0.97 16.47 -43.23
CA ASP A 218 -0.24 17.26 -42.23
C ASP A 218 -0.57 18.77 -42.30
N ASP A 219 -1.59 19.13 -43.08
CA ASP A 219 -2.00 20.52 -43.31
C ASP A 219 -3.33 20.81 -42.62
N VAL A 220 -3.28 21.67 -41.61
CA VAL A 220 -4.43 22.14 -40.83
C VAL A 220 -5.53 22.72 -41.73
N VAL A 221 -5.16 23.33 -42.86
CA VAL A 221 -6.12 23.89 -43.82
C VAL A 221 -6.91 22.79 -44.51
N LYS A 222 -6.24 21.70 -44.92
CA LYS A 222 -6.90 20.55 -45.55
C LYS A 222 -7.79 19.79 -44.58
N ILE A 223 -7.36 19.63 -43.32
CA ILE A 223 -8.19 19.02 -42.27
C ILE A 223 -9.48 19.82 -42.06
N LYS A 224 -9.40 21.15 -42.00
CA LYS A 224 -10.58 22.01 -41.88
C LYS A 224 -11.53 21.86 -43.08
N GLN A 225 -11.00 21.75 -44.30
CA GLN A 225 -11.82 21.56 -45.49
C GLN A 225 -12.54 20.20 -45.49
N ILE A 226 -11.86 19.14 -45.04
CA ILE A 226 -12.47 17.80 -44.90
C ILE A 226 -13.57 17.82 -43.83
N ASN A 227 -13.35 18.47 -42.69
CA ASN A 227 -14.38 18.59 -41.66
C ASN A 227 -15.63 19.31 -42.19
N ILE A 228 -15.46 20.40 -42.95
CA ILE A 228 -16.59 21.10 -43.58
C ILE A 228 -17.34 20.18 -44.55
N ALA A 229 -16.65 19.32 -45.30
CA ALA A 229 -17.29 18.35 -46.19
C ALA A 229 -18.07 17.28 -45.40
N ILE A 230 -17.48 16.76 -44.32
CA ILE A 230 -18.13 15.78 -43.42
C ILE A 230 -19.37 16.40 -42.76
N ASP A 231 -19.28 17.63 -42.26
CA ASP A 231 -20.41 18.32 -41.63
C ASP A 231 -21.57 18.49 -42.61
N LYS A 232 -21.28 18.81 -43.89
CA LYS A 232 -22.31 18.85 -44.95
C LYS A 232 -22.94 17.48 -45.22
N GLU A 233 -22.14 16.41 -45.19
CA GLU A 233 -22.62 15.04 -45.36
C GLU A 233 -23.54 14.65 -44.19
N ILE A 234 -23.17 15.01 -42.96
CA ILE A 234 -23.98 14.84 -41.76
C ILE A 234 -25.29 15.60 -41.90
N ASP A 235 -25.27 16.89 -42.25
CA ASP A 235 -26.47 17.69 -42.44
C ASP A 235 -27.41 17.10 -43.50
N ARG A 236 -26.86 16.52 -44.57
CA ARG A 236 -27.64 15.84 -45.59
C ARG A 236 -28.30 14.58 -45.03
N LEU A 237 -27.52 13.71 -44.36
CA LEU A 237 -28.04 12.48 -43.76
C LEU A 237 -29.07 12.77 -42.67
N GLU A 238 -28.90 13.83 -41.89
CA GLU A 238 -29.89 14.26 -40.89
C GLU A 238 -31.20 14.69 -41.53
N LYS A 239 -31.17 15.36 -42.69
CA LYS A 239 -32.38 15.69 -43.45
C LYS A 239 -33.06 14.45 -44.01
N GLU A 240 -32.31 13.55 -44.64
CA GLU A 240 -32.84 12.28 -45.16
C GLU A 240 -33.48 11.44 -44.04
N ILE A 241 -32.87 11.41 -42.84
CA ILE A 241 -33.44 10.74 -41.66
C ILE A 241 -34.72 11.42 -41.18
N ASN A 242 -34.75 12.75 -41.10
CA ASN A 242 -35.95 13.50 -40.67
C ASN A 242 -37.12 13.34 -41.66
N ASP A 243 -36.84 13.16 -42.95
CA ASP A 243 -37.84 12.89 -43.98
C ASP A 243 -38.43 11.47 -43.88
N LEU A 244 -37.63 10.50 -43.40
CA LEU A 244 -38.03 9.10 -43.24
C LEU A 244 -38.69 8.80 -41.88
N VAL A 245 -38.27 9.48 -40.81
CA VAL A 245 -38.69 9.24 -39.43
C VAL A 245 -38.69 10.56 -38.65
N ASP A 246 -39.72 10.82 -37.85
CA ASP A 246 -39.65 11.91 -36.85
C ASP A 246 -38.56 11.58 -35.81
N LYS A 247 -37.38 12.18 -35.99
CA LYS A 247 -36.19 12.00 -35.14
C LYS A 247 -36.52 12.19 -33.66
N LYS A 248 -37.41 13.14 -33.31
CA LYS A 248 -37.80 13.38 -31.91
C LYS A 248 -38.63 12.23 -31.34
N ALA A 249 -39.48 11.61 -32.16
CA ALA A 249 -40.24 10.43 -31.75
C ALA A 249 -39.33 9.21 -31.58
N PHE A 250 -38.35 9.02 -32.46
CA PHE A 250 -37.38 7.93 -32.37
C PHE A 250 -36.46 8.06 -31.15
N GLU A 251 -35.91 9.25 -30.90
CA GLU A 251 -35.08 9.52 -29.71
C GLU A 251 -35.86 9.30 -28.41
N LYS A 252 -37.11 9.78 -28.33
CA LYS A 252 -37.99 9.53 -27.18
C LYS A 252 -38.25 8.04 -26.96
N ASN A 253 -38.54 7.29 -28.03
CA ASN A 253 -38.74 5.83 -27.94
C ASN A 253 -37.46 5.12 -27.48
N ARG A 254 -36.29 5.54 -27.97
CA ARG A 254 -35.00 4.95 -27.56
C ARG A 254 -34.73 5.17 -26.08
N VAL A 255 -35.00 6.39 -25.57
CA VAL A 255 -34.87 6.69 -24.13
C VAL A 255 -35.86 5.85 -23.33
N HIS A 256 -37.12 5.76 -23.78
CA HIS A 256 -38.14 4.97 -23.10
C HIS A 256 -37.79 3.46 -23.04
N ILE A 257 -37.27 2.89 -24.13
CA ILE A 257 -36.80 1.50 -24.17
C ILE A 257 -35.64 1.28 -23.19
N ASN A 258 -34.70 2.22 -23.10
CA ASN A 258 -33.58 2.11 -22.17
C ASN A 258 -34.03 2.19 -20.70
N ASP A 259 -35.01 3.04 -20.38
CA ASP A 259 -35.57 3.12 -19.03
C ASP A 259 -36.33 1.86 -18.65
N ILE A 260 -37.10 1.29 -19.59
CA ILE A 260 -37.76 -0.02 -19.39
C ILE A 260 -36.71 -1.12 -19.17
N ARG A 261 -35.63 -1.15 -19.95
CA ARG A 261 -34.53 -2.12 -19.77
C ARG A 261 -33.89 -2.01 -18.39
N LYS A 262 -33.60 -0.79 -17.92
CA LYS A 262 -33.06 -0.57 -16.57
C LYS A 262 -34.00 -1.10 -15.48
N LYS A 263 -35.29 -0.80 -15.58
CA LYS A 263 -36.30 -1.31 -14.64
C LYS A 263 -36.37 -2.83 -14.66
N TYR A 264 -36.32 -3.43 -15.85
CA TYR A 264 -36.29 -4.89 -16.00
C TYR A 264 -35.05 -5.51 -15.34
N GLU A 265 -33.86 -4.93 -15.56
CA GLU A 265 -32.61 -5.40 -14.93
C GLU A 265 -32.63 -5.27 -13.40
N GLU A 266 -33.27 -4.23 -12.87
CA GLU A 266 -33.42 -4.04 -11.43
C GLU A 266 -34.38 -5.05 -10.82
N ILE A 267 -35.53 -5.27 -11.42
CA ILE A 267 -36.50 -6.29 -11.02
C ILE A 267 -35.86 -7.69 -11.11
N SER A 268 -35.13 -7.98 -12.18
CA SER A 268 -34.43 -9.26 -12.37
C SER A 268 -33.38 -9.48 -11.29
N ARG A 269 -32.61 -8.44 -10.91
CA ARG A 269 -31.65 -8.52 -9.78
C ARG A 269 -32.34 -8.78 -8.44
N GLN A 270 -33.49 -8.13 -8.19
CA GLN A 270 -34.27 -8.35 -6.97
C GLN A 270 -34.80 -9.79 -6.90
N LEU A 271 -35.32 -10.32 -8.02
CA LEU A 271 -35.72 -11.72 -8.14
C LEU A 271 -34.57 -12.68 -7.84
N SER A 272 -33.41 -12.49 -8.48
CA SER A 272 -32.24 -13.34 -8.22
C SER A 272 -31.78 -13.31 -6.76
N LYS A 273 -31.93 -12.17 -6.07
CA LYS A 273 -31.63 -12.08 -4.65
C LYS A 273 -32.63 -12.89 -3.81
N ILE A 274 -33.92 -12.75 -4.09
CA ILE A 274 -34.97 -13.52 -3.39
C ILE A 274 -34.77 -15.02 -3.62
N ASP A 275 -34.47 -15.45 -4.85
CA ASP A 275 -34.20 -16.85 -5.17
C ASP A 275 -32.99 -17.39 -4.40
N PHE A 276 -31.92 -16.57 -4.27
CA PHE A 276 -30.77 -16.93 -3.46
C PHE A 276 -31.13 -17.07 -1.97
N ASP A 277 -31.94 -16.14 -1.43
CA ASP A 277 -32.37 -16.19 -0.03
C ASP A 277 -33.26 -17.43 0.23
N ILE A 278 -34.16 -17.78 -0.70
CA ILE A 278 -34.96 -19.00 -0.64
C ILE A 278 -34.06 -20.25 -0.62
N LEU A 279 -33.07 -20.31 -1.51
CA LEU A 279 -32.12 -21.44 -1.56
C LEU A 279 -31.33 -21.59 -0.25
N GLN A 280 -30.89 -20.47 0.35
CA GLN A 280 -30.20 -20.51 1.64
C GLN A 280 -31.13 -20.98 2.76
N LEU A 281 -32.36 -20.47 2.81
CA LEU A 281 -33.34 -20.89 3.81
C LEU A 281 -33.68 -22.38 3.68
N GLN A 282 -33.86 -22.90 2.47
CA GLN A 282 -34.06 -24.33 2.24
C GLN A 282 -32.86 -25.15 2.72
N LYS A 283 -31.63 -24.68 2.48
CA LYS A 283 -30.42 -25.33 2.98
C LYS A 283 -30.37 -25.33 4.50
N TYR A 284 -30.70 -24.20 5.14
CA TYR A 284 -30.76 -24.11 6.61
C TYR A 284 -31.83 -25.04 7.19
N ILE A 285 -33.02 -25.09 6.61
CA ILE A 285 -34.08 -26.02 7.04
C ILE A 285 -33.58 -27.46 6.96
N LYS A 286 -32.96 -27.85 5.85
CA LYS A 286 -32.41 -29.19 5.67
C LYS A 286 -31.32 -29.51 6.70
N GLU A 287 -30.41 -28.58 6.97
CA GLU A 287 -29.37 -28.74 8.00
C GLU A 287 -29.96 -28.86 9.41
N VAL A 288 -31.05 -28.15 9.72
CA VAL A 288 -31.77 -28.24 10.99
C VAL A 288 -32.51 -29.58 11.10
N GLU A 289 -33.19 -30.03 10.04
CA GLU A 289 -33.85 -31.34 9.98
C GLU A 289 -32.84 -32.48 10.17
N GLU A 290 -31.71 -32.46 9.46
CA GLU A 290 -30.62 -33.44 9.61
C GLU A 290 -30.01 -33.42 11.01
N LYS A 291 -29.92 -32.25 11.67
CA LYS A 291 -29.48 -32.15 13.06
C LYS A 291 -30.53 -32.67 14.05
N SER A 292 -31.81 -32.44 13.78
CA SER A 292 -32.91 -32.94 14.62
C SER A 292 -33.02 -34.47 14.57
N GLN A 293 -32.77 -35.08 13.41
CA GLN A 293 -32.68 -36.54 13.26
C GLN A 293 -31.48 -37.19 13.98
N ARG A 294 -30.45 -36.41 14.35
CA ARG A 294 -29.30 -36.89 15.13
C ARG A 294 -29.52 -36.83 16.65
N ILE A 295 -30.65 -36.31 17.12
CA ILE A 295 -30.94 -36.17 18.55
C ILE A 295 -31.97 -37.23 18.95
N VAL A 296 -31.51 -38.12 19.84
CA VAL A 296 -32.18 -39.25 20.52
C VAL A 296 -32.23 -40.57 19.74
N ASN A 297 -31.10 -41.28 19.69
CA ASN A 297 -31.16 -42.74 19.60
C ASN A 297 -31.60 -43.26 20.99
N GLN A 298 -32.90 -43.49 21.17
CA GLN A 298 -33.51 -43.91 22.44
C GLN A 298 -32.90 -45.22 22.97
N GLU A 299 -32.38 -46.09 22.10
CA GLU A 299 -31.66 -47.31 22.50
C GLU A 299 -30.39 -46.97 23.31
N LEU A 300 -29.57 -46.05 22.80
CA LEU A 300 -28.29 -45.70 23.43
C LEU A 300 -28.48 -45.02 24.81
N ALA A 301 -29.59 -44.29 24.97
CA ALA A 301 -29.97 -43.69 26.25
C ALA A 301 -30.52 -44.74 27.25
N ASN A 302 -31.24 -45.76 26.76
CA ASN A 302 -31.71 -46.87 27.60
C ASN A 302 -30.58 -47.81 28.01
N ASP A 303 -29.64 -48.11 27.12
CA ASP A 303 -28.49 -48.96 27.42
C ASP A 303 -27.60 -48.32 28.50
N PHE A 304 -27.34 -47.01 28.40
CA PHE A 304 -26.60 -46.26 29.42
C PHE A 304 -27.35 -46.19 30.76
N PHE A 305 -28.69 -46.11 30.73
CA PHE A 305 -29.51 -46.11 31.94
C PHE A 305 -29.53 -47.47 32.63
N GLN A 306 -29.59 -48.58 31.86
CA GLN A 306 -29.49 -49.94 32.37
C GLN A 306 -28.12 -50.19 33.02
N GLU A 307 -27.03 -49.82 32.34
CA GLU A 307 -25.65 -50.01 32.83
C GLU A 307 -25.39 -49.26 34.15
N ILE A 308 -25.93 -48.03 34.30
CA ILE A 308 -25.82 -47.27 35.55
C ILE A 308 -26.78 -47.77 36.64
N SER A 309 -27.96 -48.28 36.26
CA SER A 309 -28.95 -48.77 37.23
C SER A 309 -28.51 -50.07 37.91
N GLU A 310 -27.69 -50.90 37.26
CA GLU A 310 -27.09 -52.10 37.89
C GLU A 310 -26.02 -51.77 38.93
N LEU A 311 -25.37 -50.60 38.82
CA LEU A 311 -24.29 -50.16 39.72
C LEU A 311 -24.78 -49.41 40.97
N LEU A 312 -26.06 -49.03 41.06
CA LEU A 312 -26.63 -48.25 42.19
C LEU A 312 -28.07 -48.70 42.55
N PRO A 313 -28.25 -49.69 43.45
CA PRO A 313 -29.56 -50.30 43.71
C PRO A 313 -30.40 -49.52 44.74
N SER A 314 -30.62 -48.21 44.53
CA SER A 314 -31.59 -47.45 45.36
C SER A 314 -32.02 -46.08 44.82
N ILE A 315 -32.18 -45.89 43.50
CA ILE A 315 -32.91 -44.70 43.00
C ILE A 315 -33.87 -45.09 41.87
N THR A 316 -35.13 -45.25 42.23
CA THR A 316 -36.30 -45.45 41.36
C THR A 316 -36.68 -44.15 40.64
N LYS A 317 -36.33 -44.01 39.36
CA LYS A 317 -37.08 -43.18 38.39
C LYS A 317 -37.03 -43.80 37.00
N THR A 318 -38.18 -44.13 36.44
CA THR A 318 -38.35 -44.66 35.08
C THR A 318 -38.38 -43.54 34.04
N PHE A 319 -37.68 -43.74 32.91
CA PHE A 319 -37.61 -42.79 31.80
C PHE A 319 -38.88 -42.88 30.93
N PHE A 320 -39.65 -41.79 30.83
CA PHE A 320 -40.76 -41.68 29.88
C PHE A 320 -40.30 -40.79 28.72
N GLY A 321 -40.17 -41.39 27.53
CA GLY A 321 -39.90 -40.67 26.28
C GLY A 321 -41.14 -39.90 25.82
N PHE A 322 -40.96 -38.65 25.41
CA PHE A 322 -41.99 -37.86 24.74
C PHE A 322 -42.08 -38.26 23.26
N SER A 323 -43.32 -38.49 22.80
CA SER A 323 -43.72 -38.79 21.42
C SER A 323 -43.60 -37.60 20.48
#